data_AF-A0A661PCM4-F1
#
_entry.id   AF-A0A661PCM4-F1
#
_cell.length_a   1.000
_cell.length_b   1.000
_cell.length_c   1.000
_cell.angle_alpha   90.00
_cell.angle_beta   90.00
_cell.angle_gamma   90.00
#
_symmetry.space_group_name_H-M   'P 1'
#
loop_
_entity.id
_entity.type
_entity.pdbx_description
1 polymer ?
#
loop_
_entity_poly.entity_id
_entity_poly.type
_entity_poly.pdbx_seq_one_letter_code
_entity_poly.pdbx_strand_id
1 'polypeptide(L)'
;MDPYAPINGISLERYAELGAELDGITDPGEQTKKVAELGVSGPDWEAAVAGWTARMQDMSLMGQVATRYMQLLNEAVAQKKGTVMVSFEDWCAMSAAIQVFGVEAMMGHFEITQGDWTSISAHWQTQLSQDPMNLGMRRNQLQEQEAARLRGGGKPNAVQIQREAPGAPAPGGGAAFDPNAQAAMQMQGAAAQQAASMQYAAGVMGQGAAQSAVKVAGAMNALGGGSNLIVGRQVMVQWSDGNQYPATIMQNSGAQAQVTFPDGRNMWVETKFLTPA
;
A
#
# COMPACT_ATOMS: atom_id res chain seq x y z
N MET A 1 7.57 14.42 -26.03
CA MET A 1 8.76 14.21 -25.17
C MET A 1 8.70 12.78 -24.69
N ASP A 2 9.81 12.03 -24.71
CA ASP A 2 9.83 10.68 -24.17
C ASP A 2 9.64 10.75 -22.63
N PRO A 3 8.56 10.18 -22.07
CA PRO A 3 8.29 10.24 -20.63
C PRO A 3 9.34 9.53 -19.79
N TYR A 4 10.14 8.66 -20.38
CA TYR A 4 11.16 7.86 -19.69
C TYR A 4 12.60 8.30 -19.98
N ALA A 5 12.78 9.41 -20.72
CA ALA A 5 14.12 9.94 -21.01
C ALA A 5 14.90 10.17 -19.70
N PRO A 6 16.15 9.69 -19.57
CA PRO A 6 16.95 9.88 -18.36
C PRO A 6 17.12 11.35 -17.98
N ILE A 7 17.21 11.64 -16.69
CA ILE A 7 17.40 12.99 -16.15
C ILE A 7 18.81 13.05 -15.57
N ASN A 8 19.68 13.86 -16.17
CA ASN A 8 21.12 13.87 -15.88
C ASN A 8 21.76 12.46 -15.90
N GLY A 9 21.35 11.62 -16.85
CA GLY A 9 21.85 10.24 -16.97
C GLY A 9 21.24 9.24 -16.00
N ILE A 10 20.32 9.66 -15.11
CA ILE A 10 19.59 8.78 -14.20
C ILE A 10 18.30 8.33 -14.89
N SER A 11 18.24 7.04 -15.27
CA SER A 11 17.02 6.42 -15.79
C SER A 11 15.96 6.26 -14.69
N LEU A 12 14.72 5.93 -15.08
CA LEU A 12 13.66 5.68 -14.10
C LEU A 12 13.97 4.45 -13.24
N GLU A 13 14.57 3.42 -13.84
CA GLU A 13 15.06 2.22 -13.17
C GLU A 13 16.11 2.56 -12.11
N ARG A 14 17.13 3.34 -12.48
CA ARG A 14 18.17 3.75 -11.53
C ARG A 14 17.61 4.64 -10.43
N TYR A 15 16.65 5.52 -10.77
CA TYR A 15 15.96 6.34 -9.79
C TYR A 15 15.15 5.49 -8.78
N ALA A 16 14.50 4.42 -9.24
CA ALA A 16 13.80 3.48 -8.38
C ALA A 16 14.73 2.65 -7.48
N GLU A 17 15.87 2.19 -8.02
CA GLU A 17 16.93 1.53 -7.23
C GLU A 17 17.45 2.43 -6.11
N LEU A 18 17.76 3.69 -6.43
CA LEU A 18 18.17 4.68 -5.44
C LEU A 18 17.05 4.94 -4.42
N GLY A 19 15.80 5.01 -4.87
CA GLY A 19 14.63 5.13 -3.99
C GLY A 19 14.49 3.97 -2.99
N ALA A 20 14.77 2.74 -3.42
CA ALA A 20 14.81 1.57 -2.53
C ALA A 20 16.01 1.63 -1.57
N GLU A 21 17.13 2.21 -2.00
CA GLU A 21 18.30 2.41 -1.16
C GLU A 21 18.07 3.44 -0.05
N LEU A 22 17.25 4.45 -0.34
CA LEU A 22 16.86 5.51 0.57
C LEU A 22 15.68 5.16 1.49
N ASP A 23 15.12 3.95 1.40
CA ASP A 23 14.04 3.50 2.27
C ASP A 23 14.41 3.65 3.75
N GLY A 24 13.59 4.42 4.50
CA GLY A 24 13.82 4.77 5.90
C GLY A 24 14.69 6.02 6.15
N ILE A 25 15.28 6.63 5.11
CA ILE A 25 16.06 7.87 5.22
C ILE A 25 15.18 9.07 4.87
N THR A 26 14.91 9.93 5.85
CA THR A 26 14.03 11.11 5.67
C THR A 26 14.77 12.44 5.61
N ASP A 27 16.02 12.48 6.07
CA ASP A 27 16.85 13.69 5.99
C ASP A 27 17.41 13.86 4.56
N PRO A 28 17.14 14.99 3.88
CA PRO A 28 17.64 15.22 2.52
C PRO A 28 19.17 15.20 2.42
N GLY A 29 19.88 15.62 3.46
CA GLY A 29 21.34 15.60 3.50
C GLY A 29 21.89 14.17 3.57
N GLU A 30 21.28 13.31 4.37
CA GLU A 30 21.60 11.88 4.43
C GLU A 30 21.23 11.16 3.13
N GLN A 31 20.11 11.51 2.49
CA GLN A 31 19.77 10.97 1.17
C GLN A 31 20.85 11.31 0.14
N THR A 32 21.27 12.58 0.06
CA THR A 32 22.32 13.03 -0.86
C THR A 32 23.66 12.35 -0.58
N LYS A 33 24.02 12.14 0.70
CA LYS A 33 25.22 11.35 1.06
C LYS A 33 25.10 9.91 0.59
N LYS A 34 23.94 9.28 0.80
CA LYS A 34 23.72 7.88 0.44
C LYS A 34 23.76 7.64 -1.06
N VAL A 35 23.13 8.51 -1.86
CA VAL A 35 23.21 8.40 -3.32
C VAL A 35 24.62 8.71 -3.86
N ALA A 36 25.39 9.56 -3.17
CA ALA A 36 26.80 9.81 -3.50
C ALA A 36 27.67 8.57 -3.27
N GLU A 37 27.44 7.80 -2.19
CA GLU A 37 28.08 6.48 -2.00
C GLU A 37 27.76 5.51 -3.15
N LEU A 38 26.58 5.66 -3.76
CA LEU A 38 26.10 4.85 -4.88
C LEU A 38 26.48 5.42 -6.26
N GLY A 39 27.37 6.39 -6.29
CA GLY A 39 27.97 6.94 -7.53
C GLY A 39 27.14 8.03 -8.21
N VAL A 40 26.16 8.63 -7.54
CA VAL A 40 25.35 9.73 -8.08
C VAL A 40 25.72 11.04 -7.39
N SER A 41 26.06 12.06 -8.17
CA SER A 41 26.38 13.37 -7.60
C SER A 41 25.13 14.01 -6.98
N GLY A 42 25.31 14.81 -5.92
CA GLY A 42 24.19 15.54 -5.30
C GLY A 42 23.41 16.41 -6.29
N PRO A 43 24.06 17.22 -7.15
CA PRO A 43 23.36 17.98 -8.18
C PRO A 43 22.55 17.12 -9.17
N ASP A 44 23.08 15.97 -9.57
CA ASP A 44 22.36 15.06 -10.49
C ASP A 44 21.16 14.40 -9.80
N TRP A 45 21.31 14.04 -8.52
CA TRP A 45 20.21 13.53 -7.71
C TRP A 45 19.10 14.56 -7.56
N GLU A 46 19.43 15.80 -7.19
CA GLU A 46 18.44 16.88 -7.07
C GLU A 46 17.72 17.17 -8.39
N ALA A 47 18.46 17.18 -9.51
CA ALA A 47 17.90 17.34 -10.84
C ALA A 47 16.95 16.18 -11.22
N ALA A 48 17.33 14.94 -10.91
CA ALA A 48 16.47 13.78 -11.14
C ALA A 48 15.21 13.80 -10.28
N VAL A 49 15.32 14.11 -8.97
CA VAL A 49 14.15 14.27 -8.09
C VAL A 49 13.20 15.32 -8.65
N ALA A 50 13.71 16.51 -8.98
CA ALA A 50 12.90 17.59 -9.53
C ALA A 50 12.24 17.20 -10.87
N GLY A 51 13.00 16.58 -11.77
CA GLY A 51 12.54 16.20 -13.09
C GLY A 51 11.51 15.07 -13.09
N TRP A 52 11.71 14.02 -12.28
CA TRP A 52 10.72 12.94 -12.13
C TRP A 52 9.46 13.43 -11.42
N THR A 53 9.59 14.31 -10.42
CA THR A 53 8.45 14.99 -9.78
C THR A 53 7.62 15.77 -10.80
N ALA A 54 8.27 16.57 -11.65
CA ALA A 54 7.58 17.34 -12.68
C ALA A 54 6.81 16.43 -13.65
N ARG A 55 7.39 15.29 -14.06
CA ARG A 55 6.71 14.30 -14.92
C ARG A 55 5.55 13.61 -14.23
N MET A 56 5.63 13.37 -12.93
CA MET A 56 4.51 12.82 -12.15
C MET A 56 3.39 13.83 -11.90
N GLN A 57 3.67 15.13 -11.97
CA GLN A 57 2.67 16.19 -11.86
C GLN A 57 2.01 16.55 -13.20
N ASP A 58 2.67 16.25 -14.32
CA ASP A 58 2.12 16.45 -15.66
C ASP A 58 0.95 15.49 -15.89
N MET A 59 -0.27 16.01 -16.05
CA MET A 59 -1.49 15.21 -16.25
C MET A 59 -1.41 14.26 -17.44
N SER A 60 -0.61 14.58 -18.46
CA SER A 60 -0.44 13.72 -19.63
C SER A 60 0.51 12.54 -19.41
N LEU A 61 1.42 12.65 -18.43
CA LEU A 61 2.47 11.66 -18.16
C LEU A 61 2.30 10.94 -16.82
N MET A 62 1.58 11.55 -15.87
CA MET A 62 1.41 11.10 -14.48
C MET A 62 1.11 9.61 -14.40
N GLY A 63 0.05 9.14 -15.07
CA GLY A 63 -0.40 7.75 -14.97
C GLY A 63 0.65 6.75 -15.45
N GLN A 64 1.40 7.08 -16.50
CA GLN A 64 2.41 6.20 -17.08
C GLN A 64 3.67 6.14 -16.20
N VAL A 65 4.20 7.31 -15.83
CA VAL A 65 5.44 7.41 -15.04
C VAL A 65 5.24 6.88 -13.62
N ALA A 66 4.12 7.22 -12.96
CA ALA A 66 3.85 6.76 -11.60
C ALA A 66 3.65 5.25 -11.54
N THR A 67 2.90 4.67 -12.49
CA THR A 67 2.68 3.21 -12.54
C THR A 67 4.00 2.48 -12.76
N ARG A 68 4.81 2.94 -13.71
CA ARG A 68 6.12 2.34 -14.01
C ARG A 68 7.09 2.47 -12.85
N TYR A 69 7.15 3.65 -12.22
CA TYR A 69 8.02 3.88 -11.06
C TYR A 69 7.66 2.96 -9.88
N MET A 70 6.37 2.82 -9.55
CA MET A 70 5.96 1.94 -8.46
C MET A 70 6.32 0.47 -8.71
N GLN A 71 6.22 -0.01 -9.95
CA GLN A 71 6.66 -1.36 -10.31
C GLN A 71 8.18 -1.53 -10.07
N LEU A 72 8.98 -0.62 -10.62
CA LEU A 72 10.43 -0.65 -10.50
C LEU A 72 10.91 -0.49 -9.05
N LEU A 73 10.25 0.35 -8.27
CA LEU A 73 10.59 0.55 -6.86
C LEU A 73 10.31 -0.71 -6.05
N ASN A 74 9.17 -1.36 -6.27
CA ASN A 74 8.85 -2.63 -5.60
C ASN A 74 9.84 -3.73 -5.97
N GLU A 75 10.24 -3.82 -7.24
CA GLU A 75 11.27 -4.74 -7.70
C GLU A 75 12.62 -4.47 -7.02
N ALA A 76 13.05 -3.20 -6.96
CA ALA A 76 14.30 -2.81 -6.32
C ALA A 76 14.28 -3.07 -4.79
N VAL A 77 13.17 -2.78 -4.11
CA VAL A 77 13.00 -3.08 -2.69
C VAL A 77 13.04 -4.60 -2.45
N ALA A 78 12.39 -5.40 -3.30
CA ALA A 78 12.42 -6.85 -3.22
C ALA A 78 13.84 -7.41 -3.42
N GLN A 79 14.59 -6.88 -4.40
CA GLN A 79 15.98 -7.26 -4.64
C GLN A 79 16.88 -6.92 -3.45
N LYS A 80 16.69 -5.75 -2.82
CA LYS A 80 17.49 -5.28 -1.68
C LYS A 80 17.24 -6.07 -0.40
N LYS A 81 15.97 -6.29 -0.05
CA LYS A 81 15.59 -6.93 1.21
C LYS A 81 15.74 -8.46 1.19
N GLY A 82 15.96 -9.03 0.01
CA GLY A 82 15.87 -10.48 -0.20
C GLY A 82 14.41 -10.91 -0.17
N THR A 83 14.08 -11.98 -0.90
CA THR A 83 12.71 -12.50 -0.81
C THR A 83 12.61 -13.42 0.39
N VAL A 84 11.67 -13.11 1.28
CA VAL A 84 11.31 -14.03 2.36
C VAL A 84 10.26 -14.99 1.79
N MET A 85 10.65 -16.26 1.70
CA MET A 85 9.78 -17.34 1.26
C MET A 85 9.46 -18.27 2.42
N VAL A 86 8.23 -18.76 2.44
CA VAL A 86 7.74 -19.79 3.34
C VAL A 86 6.97 -20.82 2.53
N SER A 87 6.84 -22.04 3.03
CA SER A 87 5.99 -23.05 2.39
C SER A 87 4.51 -22.61 2.39
N PHE A 88 3.68 -23.27 1.57
CA PHE A 88 2.25 -22.97 1.52
C PHE A 88 1.58 -23.28 2.86
N GLU A 89 1.99 -24.39 3.48
CA GLU A 89 1.51 -24.86 4.77
C GLU A 89 1.88 -23.88 5.87
N ASP A 90 3.12 -23.38 5.85
CA ASP A 90 3.59 -22.37 6.81
C ASP A 90 2.83 -21.04 6.65
N TRP A 91 2.61 -20.59 5.42
CA TRP A 91 1.80 -19.41 5.15
C TRP A 91 0.36 -19.57 5.66
N CYS A 92 -0.24 -20.76 5.50
CA CYS A 92 -1.56 -21.08 6.08
C CYS A 92 -1.52 -21.03 7.61
N ALA A 93 -0.45 -21.53 8.23
CA ALA A 93 -0.29 -21.51 9.69
C ALA A 93 -0.14 -20.08 10.23
N MET A 94 0.64 -19.24 9.56
CA MET A 94 0.77 -17.82 9.90
C MET A 94 -0.56 -17.08 9.73
N SER A 95 -1.29 -17.37 8.66
CA SER A 95 -2.62 -16.81 8.40
C SER A 95 -3.64 -17.22 9.46
N ALA A 96 -3.57 -18.46 9.97
CA ALA A 96 -4.37 -18.93 11.09
C ALA A 96 -3.99 -18.22 12.40
N ALA A 97 -2.69 -17.99 12.65
CA ALA A 97 -2.23 -17.25 13.81
C ALA A 97 -2.76 -15.81 13.83
N ILE A 98 -2.83 -15.13 12.67
CA ILE A 98 -3.47 -13.81 12.55
C ILE A 98 -4.94 -13.86 12.97
N GLN A 99 -5.69 -14.89 12.54
CA GLN A 99 -7.12 -15.01 12.89
C GLN A 99 -7.36 -15.17 14.40
N VAL A 100 -6.41 -15.74 15.14
CA VAL A 100 -6.58 -16.06 16.56
C VAL A 100 -5.94 -15.02 17.48
N PHE A 101 -4.76 -14.52 17.12
CA PHE A 101 -3.96 -13.63 17.98
C PHE A 101 -3.79 -12.21 17.42
N GLY A 102 -4.17 -11.98 16.15
CA GLY A 102 -3.93 -10.71 15.45
C GLY A 102 -2.56 -10.64 14.78
N VAL A 103 -2.38 -9.61 13.93
CA VAL A 103 -1.19 -9.46 13.08
C VAL A 103 0.08 -9.16 13.89
N GLU A 104 0.00 -8.32 14.92
CA GLU A 104 1.15 -7.93 15.73
C GLU A 104 1.72 -9.13 16.51
N ALA A 105 0.84 -9.93 17.12
CA ALA A 105 1.23 -11.14 17.85
C ALA A 105 1.84 -12.19 16.92
N MET A 106 1.29 -12.36 15.72
CA MET A 106 1.85 -13.25 14.70
C MET A 106 3.26 -12.81 14.31
N MET A 107 3.45 -11.52 13.96
CA MET A 107 4.76 -11.00 13.56
C MET A 107 5.80 -11.14 14.68
N GLY A 108 5.40 -10.86 15.92
CA GLY A 108 6.27 -11.05 17.09
C GLY A 108 6.64 -12.52 17.35
N HIS A 109 5.73 -13.46 17.09
CA HIS A 109 5.98 -14.89 17.28
C HIS A 109 6.91 -15.47 16.20
N PHE A 110 6.73 -15.08 14.94
CA PHE A 110 7.51 -15.61 13.81
C PHE A 110 8.77 -14.78 13.50
N GLU A 111 9.04 -13.72 14.26
CA GLU A 111 10.19 -12.84 14.08
C GLU A 111 10.28 -12.27 12.65
N ILE A 112 9.13 -11.89 12.10
CA ILE A 112 9.04 -11.28 10.77
C ILE A 112 8.63 -9.82 10.84
N THR A 113 9.05 -9.06 9.83
CA THR A 113 8.61 -7.67 9.68
C THR A 113 7.27 -7.59 8.94
N GLN A 114 6.61 -6.44 9.01
CA GLN A 114 5.41 -6.17 8.19
C GLN A 114 5.72 -6.27 6.68
N GLY A 115 6.94 -5.90 6.27
CA GLY A 115 7.41 -6.05 4.89
C GLY A 115 7.50 -7.53 4.50
N ASP A 116 8.09 -8.36 5.35
CA ASP A 116 8.19 -9.81 5.13
C ASP A 116 6.81 -10.43 4.95
N TRP A 117 5.85 -10.12 5.84
CA TRP A 117 4.47 -10.61 5.74
C TRP A 117 3.78 -10.19 4.44
N THR A 118 3.96 -8.93 4.03
CA THR A 118 3.37 -8.40 2.79
C THR A 118 3.90 -9.14 1.57
N SER A 119 5.21 -9.36 1.50
CA SER A 119 5.86 -10.11 0.41
C SER A 119 5.42 -11.57 0.36
N ILE A 120 5.44 -12.27 1.51
CA ILE A 120 4.97 -13.66 1.65
C ILE A 120 3.52 -13.79 1.17
N SER A 121 2.65 -12.89 1.63
CA SER A 121 1.22 -12.93 1.32
C SER A 121 0.95 -12.65 -0.16
N ALA A 122 1.65 -11.68 -0.75
CA ALA A 122 1.52 -11.36 -2.17
C ALA A 122 1.94 -12.54 -3.07
N HIS A 123 3.02 -13.24 -2.71
CA HIS A 123 3.46 -14.44 -3.42
C HIS A 123 2.36 -15.52 -3.41
N TRP A 124 1.87 -15.90 -2.23
CA TRP A 124 0.88 -16.98 -2.12
C TRP A 124 -0.50 -16.59 -2.65
N GLN A 125 -0.90 -15.33 -2.57
CA GLN A 125 -2.11 -14.84 -3.23
C GLN A 125 -2.02 -14.98 -4.76
N THR A 126 -0.85 -14.65 -5.34
CA THR A 126 -0.61 -14.85 -6.77
C THR A 126 -0.74 -16.33 -7.14
N GLN A 127 -0.12 -17.23 -6.37
CA GLN A 127 -0.23 -18.68 -6.60
C GLN A 127 -1.69 -19.17 -6.48
N LEU A 128 -2.44 -18.67 -5.50
CA LEU A 128 -3.86 -19.00 -5.33
C LEU A 128 -4.73 -18.56 -6.51
N SER A 129 -4.45 -17.41 -7.11
CA SER A 129 -5.18 -16.97 -8.31
C SER A 129 -4.88 -17.84 -9.54
N GLN A 130 -3.69 -18.45 -9.59
CA GLN A 130 -3.28 -19.35 -10.68
C GLN A 130 -3.87 -20.76 -10.53
N ASP A 131 -4.01 -21.27 -9.30
CA ASP A 131 -4.63 -22.57 -9.01
C ASP A 131 -5.69 -22.47 -7.88
N PRO A 132 -6.84 -21.81 -8.15
CA PRO A 132 -7.83 -21.55 -7.12
C PRO A 132 -8.53 -22.82 -6.64
N MET A 133 -8.62 -23.86 -7.47
CA MET A 133 -9.37 -25.07 -7.12
C MET A 133 -8.58 -25.98 -6.18
N ASN A 134 -7.28 -26.18 -6.42
CA ASN A 134 -6.47 -27.02 -5.54
C ASN A 134 -5.99 -26.23 -4.32
N LEU A 135 -5.42 -25.04 -4.51
CA LEU A 135 -4.84 -24.27 -3.41
C LEU A 135 -5.92 -23.60 -2.57
N GLY A 136 -7.02 -23.12 -3.15
CA GLY A 136 -8.09 -22.44 -2.41
C GLY A 136 -8.78 -23.35 -1.39
N MET A 137 -9.14 -24.57 -1.79
CA MET A 137 -9.73 -25.56 -0.88
C MET A 137 -8.73 -25.96 0.22
N ARG A 138 -7.49 -26.26 -0.17
CA ARG A 138 -6.43 -26.68 0.75
C ARG A 138 -6.08 -25.60 1.76
N ARG A 139 -6.04 -24.33 1.34
CA ARG A 139 -5.84 -23.17 2.23
C ARG A 139 -6.90 -23.13 3.31
N ASN A 140 -8.17 -23.15 2.92
CA ASN A 140 -9.28 -23.04 3.87
C ASN A 140 -9.23 -24.18 4.90
N GLN A 141 -8.98 -25.41 4.44
CA GLN A 141 -8.85 -26.57 5.32
C GLN A 141 -7.68 -26.44 6.31
N LEU A 142 -6.48 -26.13 5.84
CA LEU A 142 -5.29 -26.01 6.69
C LEU A 142 -5.41 -24.85 7.67
N GLN A 143 -5.91 -23.70 7.21
CA GLN A 143 -6.09 -22.52 8.04
C GLN A 143 -7.14 -22.74 9.13
N GLU A 144 -8.27 -23.37 8.81
CA GLU A 144 -9.31 -23.68 9.80
C GLU A 144 -8.84 -24.71 10.83
N GLN A 145 -8.14 -25.76 10.38
CA GLN A 145 -7.55 -26.77 11.26
C GLN A 145 -6.57 -26.15 12.26
N GLU A 146 -5.64 -25.32 11.76
CA GLU A 146 -4.66 -24.66 12.61
C GLU A 146 -5.34 -23.64 13.54
N ALA A 147 -6.26 -22.82 13.04
CA ALA A 147 -6.97 -21.84 13.87
C ALA A 147 -7.77 -22.52 15.00
N ALA A 148 -8.42 -23.66 14.72
CA ALA A 148 -9.10 -24.45 15.74
C ALA A 148 -8.12 -24.95 16.82
N ARG A 149 -6.95 -25.46 16.41
CA ARG A 149 -5.90 -25.91 17.33
C ARG A 149 -5.39 -24.77 18.22
N LEU A 150 -5.16 -23.59 17.65
CA LEU A 150 -4.71 -22.39 18.37
C LEU A 150 -5.76 -21.89 19.38
N ARG A 151 -7.05 -21.85 18.98
CA ARG A 151 -8.15 -21.51 19.91
C ARG A 151 -8.29 -22.53 21.04
N GLY A 152 -7.93 -23.79 20.79
CA GLY A 152 -7.83 -24.83 21.81
C GLY A 152 -6.63 -24.70 22.76
N GLY A 153 -5.85 -23.62 22.67
CA GLY A 153 -4.66 -23.38 23.50
C GLY A 153 -3.37 -24.00 22.93
N GLY A 154 -3.39 -24.48 21.68
CA GLY A 154 -2.17 -24.90 21.00
C GLY A 154 -1.23 -23.73 20.73
N LYS A 155 0.08 -23.96 20.83
CA LYS A 155 1.12 -22.97 20.43
C LYS A 155 1.25 -22.95 18.91
N PRO A 156 1.47 -21.79 18.24
CA PRO A 156 1.71 -21.76 16.79
C PRO A 156 2.77 -22.74 16.32
N ASN A 157 2.54 -23.36 15.16
CA ASN A 157 3.51 -24.26 14.57
C ASN A 157 4.78 -23.50 14.20
N ALA A 158 5.94 -24.14 14.35
CA ALA A 158 7.19 -23.57 13.87
C ALA A 158 7.16 -23.49 12.34
N VAL A 159 7.51 -22.32 11.80
CA VAL A 159 7.53 -22.03 10.36
C VAL A 159 8.96 -22.00 9.86
N GLN A 160 9.19 -22.56 8.66
CA GLN A 160 10.50 -22.48 8.00
C GLN A 160 10.56 -21.23 7.13
N ILE A 161 11.25 -20.20 7.64
CA ILE A 161 11.46 -18.95 6.92
C ILE A 161 12.77 -19.05 6.14
N GLN A 162 12.67 -19.11 4.81
CA GLN A 162 13.81 -19.04 3.92
C GLN A 162 13.99 -17.59 3.49
N ARG A 163 15.10 -16.98 3.91
CA ARG A 163 15.50 -15.65 3.42
C ARG A 163 16.51 -15.87 2.31
N GLU A 164 16.10 -15.62 1.07
CA GLU A 164 17.05 -15.62 -0.04
C GLU A 164 17.95 -14.39 0.06
N ALA A 165 19.23 -14.56 -0.29
CA ALA A 165 20.18 -13.45 -0.32
C ALA A 165 19.72 -12.37 -1.31
N PRO A 166 20.02 -11.10 -1.04
CA PRO A 166 19.76 -10.00 -1.97
C PRO A 166 20.31 -10.32 -3.37
N GLY A 167 19.47 -10.18 -4.40
CA GLY A 167 19.84 -10.43 -5.80
C GLY A 167 19.57 -11.84 -6.36
N ALA A 168 18.99 -12.76 -5.58
CA ALA A 168 18.42 -13.99 -6.15
C ALA A 168 17.16 -13.64 -7.00
N PRO A 169 17.02 -14.18 -8.22
CA PRO A 169 15.83 -13.93 -9.04
C PRO A 169 14.60 -14.49 -8.32
N ALA A 170 13.72 -13.61 -7.85
CA ALA A 170 12.48 -14.01 -7.19
C ALA A 170 11.66 -14.92 -8.14
N PRO A 171 11.29 -16.14 -7.73
CA PRO A 171 10.39 -16.98 -8.51
C PRO A 171 9.04 -16.28 -8.60
N GLY A 172 8.71 -15.72 -9.77
CA GLY A 172 7.46 -15.01 -10.03
C GLY A 172 7.55 -13.49 -10.09
N GLY A 173 8.74 -12.91 -10.31
CA GLY A 173 8.92 -11.47 -10.54
C GLY A 173 8.04 -10.93 -11.68
N GLY A 174 7.01 -10.17 -11.30
CA GLY A 174 6.07 -9.49 -12.20
C GLY A 174 4.65 -10.03 -12.09
N ALA A 175 3.95 -9.78 -10.98
CA ALA A 175 2.53 -10.10 -10.87
C ALA A 175 1.72 -8.90 -10.35
N ALA A 176 0.59 -8.70 -11.02
CA ALA A 176 -0.33 -7.59 -10.86
C ALA A 176 -0.95 -7.51 -9.46
N PHE A 177 -1.26 -6.28 -9.06
CA PHE A 177 -2.09 -5.92 -7.92
C PHE A 177 -3.41 -6.74 -7.92
N ASP A 178 -3.58 -7.62 -6.92
CA ASP A 178 -4.83 -8.38 -6.65
C ASP A 178 -5.62 -7.70 -5.51
N PRO A 179 -6.80 -7.10 -5.79
CA PRO A 179 -7.65 -6.43 -4.81
C PRO A 179 -8.13 -7.29 -3.63
N ASN A 180 -8.11 -8.63 -3.75
CA ASN A 180 -8.67 -9.52 -2.73
C ASN A 180 -7.72 -9.78 -1.54
N ALA A 181 -6.40 -9.67 -1.72
CA ALA A 181 -5.46 -9.67 -0.59
C ALA A 181 -5.55 -8.38 0.23
N GLN A 182 -5.97 -7.28 -0.41
CA GLN A 182 -6.20 -6.01 0.25
C GLN A 182 -7.46 -6.08 1.13
N ALA A 183 -8.54 -6.72 0.70
CA ALA A 183 -9.81 -6.78 1.44
C ALA A 183 -9.72 -7.36 2.87
N ALA A 184 -8.78 -8.27 3.15
CA ALA A 184 -8.54 -8.80 4.49
C ALA A 184 -7.74 -7.83 5.40
N MET A 185 -7.02 -6.85 4.82
CA MET A 185 -6.20 -5.85 5.53
C MET A 185 -6.83 -4.44 5.49
N GLN A 186 -7.79 -4.21 4.59
CA GLN A 186 -8.44 -2.92 4.33
C GLN A 186 -9.51 -2.56 5.36
N MET A 187 -9.88 -3.46 6.28
CA MET A 187 -10.84 -3.13 7.35
C MET A 187 -10.22 -2.26 8.47
N GLN A 188 -8.89 -2.06 8.50
CA GLN A 188 -8.23 -1.18 9.49
C GLN A 188 -7.11 -0.27 8.94
N GLY A 189 -6.50 -0.55 7.77
CA GLY A 189 -5.32 0.19 7.27
C GLY A 189 -5.52 1.18 6.11
N ALA A 190 -6.69 1.19 5.47
CA ALA A 190 -6.88 1.80 4.14
C ALA A 190 -6.70 3.33 4.08
N ALA A 191 -7.09 4.05 5.14
CA ALA A 191 -6.92 5.51 5.19
C ALA A 191 -5.47 5.93 5.54
N ALA A 192 -4.75 5.09 6.29
CA ALA A 192 -3.38 5.37 6.70
C ALA A 192 -2.38 5.11 5.57
N GLN A 193 -2.60 4.09 4.74
CA GLN A 193 -1.63 3.67 3.73
C GLN A 193 -1.62 4.54 2.47
N GLN A 194 -2.76 5.12 2.09
CA GLN A 194 -2.83 6.09 0.99
C GLN A 194 -2.30 7.48 1.40
N ALA A 195 -2.45 7.84 2.68
CA ALA A 195 -1.77 9.00 3.26
C ALA A 195 -0.26 8.75 3.42
N ALA A 196 0.15 7.55 3.84
CA ALA A 196 1.56 7.19 4.01
C ALA A 196 2.29 7.04 2.66
N SER A 197 1.65 6.57 1.60
CA SER A 197 2.26 6.52 0.26
C SER A 197 2.41 7.93 -0.35
N MET A 198 1.43 8.82 -0.12
CA MET A 198 1.59 10.24 -0.47
C MET A 198 2.60 10.97 0.42
N GLN A 199 2.72 10.63 1.70
CA GLN A 199 3.73 11.17 2.62
C GLN A 199 5.13 10.61 2.34
N TYR A 200 5.25 9.37 1.90
CA TYR A 200 6.50 8.76 1.46
C TYR A 200 6.96 9.37 0.13
N ALA A 201 6.03 9.53 -0.82
CA ALA A 201 6.28 10.28 -2.05
C ALA A 201 6.67 11.75 -1.74
N ALA A 202 6.01 12.42 -0.79
CA ALA A 202 6.33 13.78 -0.36
C ALA A 202 7.58 13.89 0.55
N GLY A 203 8.02 12.79 1.16
CA GLY A 203 9.21 12.72 2.01
C GLY A 203 10.49 12.42 1.21
N VAL A 204 10.35 11.70 0.10
CA VAL A 204 11.43 11.46 -0.89
C VAL A 204 11.52 12.63 -1.90
N MET A 205 10.42 13.36 -2.14
CA MET A 205 10.40 14.58 -2.95
C MET A 205 10.67 15.83 -2.10
N GLY A 206 11.90 16.36 -2.17
CA GLY A 206 12.39 17.51 -1.39
C GLY A 206 11.35 18.60 -1.07
N GLN A 207 11.24 18.92 0.22
CA GLN A 207 10.23 19.79 0.83
C GLN A 207 10.07 21.19 0.21
N GLY A 208 11.08 21.71 -0.51
CA GLY A 208 11.07 23.07 -1.08
C GLY A 208 10.13 23.26 -2.28
N ALA A 209 10.02 22.27 -3.16
CA ALA A 209 9.09 22.30 -4.31
C ALA A 209 7.71 21.73 -3.94
N ALA A 210 7.67 20.81 -2.98
CA ALA A 210 6.43 20.28 -2.42
C ALA A 210 5.64 21.35 -1.64
N GLN A 211 6.27 22.27 -0.90
CA GLN A 211 5.52 23.30 -0.16
C GLN A 211 4.82 24.33 -1.04
N SER A 212 5.36 24.67 -2.21
CA SER A 212 4.71 25.57 -3.17
C SER A 212 3.62 24.86 -3.97
N ALA A 213 3.84 23.60 -4.36
CA ALA A 213 2.82 22.77 -5.00
C ALA A 213 1.69 22.36 -4.04
N VAL A 214 1.98 22.10 -2.74
CA VAL A 214 0.98 21.81 -1.69
C VAL A 214 0.20 23.06 -1.30
N LYS A 215 0.76 24.26 -1.40
CA LYS A 215 -0.02 25.51 -1.23
C LYS A 215 -0.96 25.77 -2.41
N VAL A 216 -0.56 25.46 -3.64
CA VAL A 216 -1.41 25.61 -4.84
C VAL A 216 -2.43 24.46 -4.95
N ALA A 217 -2.04 23.22 -4.66
CA ALA A 217 -2.94 22.07 -4.60
C ALA A 217 -3.85 22.11 -3.37
N GLY A 218 -3.40 22.66 -2.25
CA GLY A 218 -4.23 22.94 -1.07
C GLY A 218 -5.25 24.05 -1.34
N ALA A 219 -4.87 25.08 -2.11
CA ALA A 219 -5.79 26.11 -2.57
C ALA A 219 -6.80 25.58 -3.62
N MET A 220 -6.41 24.62 -4.47
CA MET A 220 -7.32 23.99 -5.46
C MET A 220 -8.17 22.85 -4.86
N ASN A 221 -7.71 22.14 -3.82
CA ASN A 221 -8.49 21.11 -3.11
C ASN A 221 -9.49 21.74 -2.11
N ALA A 222 -9.19 22.93 -1.58
CA ALA A 222 -10.17 23.76 -0.86
C ALA A 222 -11.28 24.33 -1.78
N LEU A 223 -11.04 24.40 -3.09
CA LEU A 223 -12.05 24.74 -4.12
C LEU A 223 -12.72 23.50 -4.74
N GLY A 224 -12.16 22.30 -4.52
CA GLY A 224 -12.57 21.03 -5.15
C GLY A 224 -13.36 20.06 -4.28
N GLY A 225 -13.72 20.43 -3.04
CA GLY A 225 -14.70 19.67 -2.25
C GLY A 225 -14.27 18.24 -1.88
N GLY A 226 -13.02 18.03 -1.46
CA GLY A 226 -12.57 16.76 -0.90
C GLY A 226 -13.34 16.41 0.38
N SER A 227 -14.43 15.65 0.23
CA SER A 227 -15.34 15.31 1.32
C SER A 227 -14.65 14.38 2.32
N ASN A 228 -14.59 14.77 3.60
CA ASN A 228 -14.06 14.00 4.76
C ASN A 228 -14.88 12.74 5.12
N LEU A 229 -15.35 11.99 4.11
CA LEU A 229 -16.27 10.87 4.23
C LEU A 229 -15.49 9.55 4.23
N ILE A 230 -15.19 9.05 5.43
CA ILE A 230 -14.47 7.78 5.66
C ILE A 230 -15.48 6.71 6.09
N VAL A 231 -15.29 5.46 5.65
CA VAL A 231 -16.09 4.30 6.11
C VAL A 231 -16.03 4.16 7.63
N GLY A 232 -17.16 3.85 8.26
CA GLY A 232 -17.34 3.77 9.72
C GLY A 232 -17.68 5.11 10.39
N ARG A 233 -17.59 6.24 9.66
CA ARG A 233 -17.91 7.56 10.21
C ARG A 233 -19.42 7.82 10.23
N GLN A 234 -19.89 8.47 11.29
CA GLN A 234 -21.25 9.00 11.37
C GLN A 234 -21.40 10.27 10.53
N VAL A 235 -22.51 10.34 9.80
CA VAL A 235 -22.86 11.44 8.90
C VAL A 235 -24.34 11.77 9.02
N MET A 236 -24.68 12.99 8.65
CA MET A 236 -26.05 13.46 8.49
C MET A 236 -26.39 13.46 7.00
N VAL A 237 -27.42 12.70 6.64
CA VAL A 237 -27.97 12.57 5.29
C VAL A 237 -29.09 13.58 5.11
N GLN A 238 -28.93 14.56 4.21
CA GLN A 238 -30.02 15.47 3.86
C GLN A 238 -31.00 14.79 2.90
N TRP A 239 -32.29 14.80 3.25
CA TRP A 239 -33.35 14.19 2.44
C TRP A 239 -34.18 15.25 1.68
N SER A 240 -35.05 14.79 0.79
CA SER A 240 -35.88 15.68 -0.05
C SER A 240 -36.92 16.48 0.72
N ASP A 241 -37.22 16.10 1.96
CA ASP A 241 -38.07 16.84 2.89
C ASP A 241 -37.34 18.00 3.58
N GLY A 242 -36.03 18.17 3.33
CA GLY A 242 -35.17 19.18 3.95
C GLY A 242 -34.63 18.78 5.33
N ASN A 243 -35.06 17.65 5.89
CA ASN A 243 -34.55 17.14 7.16
C ASN A 243 -33.24 16.38 6.95
N GLN A 244 -32.47 16.27 8.03
CA GLN A 244 -31.25 15.48 8.06
C GLN A 244 -31.40 14.27 8.98
N TYR A 245 -30.92 13.12 8.53
CA TYR A 245 -31.04 11.85 9.23
C TYR A 245 -29.65 11.27 9.50
N PRO A 246 -29.36 10.82 10.74
CA PRO A 246 -28.07 10.25 11.07
C PRO A 246 -27.90 8.88 10.40
N ALA A 247 -26.71 8.61 9.89
CA ALA A 247 -26.34 7.34 9.31
C ALA A 247 -24.83 7.08 9.49
N THR A 248 -24.39 5.84 9.26
CA THR A 248 -22.98 5.46 9.27
C THR A 248 -22.54 5.06 7.87
N ILE A 249 -21.41 5.56 7.39
CA ILE A 249 -20.87 5.17 6.08
C ILE A 249 -20.38 3.73 6.13
N MET A 250 -20.89 2.88 5.24
CA MET A 250 -20.43 1.49 5.05
C MET A 250 -19.48 1.33 3.88
N GLN A 251 -19.65 2.13 2.82
CA GLN A 251 -18.81 2.08 1.62
C GLN A 251 -18.76 3.47 0.97
N ASN A 252 -17.64 3.81 0.32
CA ASN A 252 -17.50 5.06 -0.43
C ASN A 252 -17.06 4.76 -1.87
N SER A 253 -17.73 5.36 -2.85
CA SER A 253 -17.47 5.22 -4.29
C SER A 253 -17.24 6.59 -4.96
N GLY A 254 -16.70 7.56 -4.22
CA GLY A 254 -16.38 8.90 -4.71
C GLY A 254 -17.61 9.80 -4.83
N ALA A 255 -18.44 9.60 -5.86
CA ALA A 255 -19.64 10.41 -6.08
C ALA A 255 -20.82 10.01 -5.16
N GLN A 256 -20.80 8.78 -4.65
CA GLN A 256 -21.83 8.24 -3.76
C GLN A 256 -21.17 7.50 -2.60
N ALA A 257 -21.86 7.44 -1.46
CA ALA A 257 -21.50 6.57 -0.34
C ALA A 257 -22.71 5.72 0.06
N GLN A 258 -22.44 4.46 0.39
CA GLN A 258 -23.43 3.57 0.99
C GLN A 258 -23.46 3.87 2.48
N VAL A 259 -24.64 4.17 3.01
CA VAL A 259 -24.86 4.47 4.42
C VAL A 259 -25.88 3.50 5.04
N THR A 260 -25.71 3.20 6.33
CA THR A 260 -26.65 2.44 7.16
C THR A 260 -27.31 3.37 8.17
N PHE A 261 -28.64 3.39 8.19
CA PHE A 261 -29.42 4.14 9.16
C PHE A 261 -29.63 3.36 10.47
N PRO A 262 -30.01 4.03 11.58
CA PRO A 262 -30.34 3.37 12.85
C PRO A 262 -31.44 2.32 12.77
N ASP A 263 -32.31 2.38 11.76
CA ASP A 263 -33.36 1.39 11.50
C ASP A 263 -32.85 0.13 10.75
N GLY A 264 -31.55 0.07 10.44
CA GLY A 264 -30.89 -1.04 9.75
C GLY A 264 -31.01 -0.98 8.22
N ARG A 265 -31.65 0.05 7.64
CA ARG A 265 -31.73 0.19 6.19
C ARG A 265 -30.42 0.70 5.60
N ASN A 266 -30.04 0.12 4.46
CA ASN A 266 -28.88 0.54 3.69
C ASN A 266 -29.31 1.26 2.41
N MET A 267 -28.65 2.36 2.07
CA MET A 267 -28.85 3.02 0.78
C MET A 267 -27.60 3.73 0.28
N TRP A 268 -27.54 3.94 -1.03
CA TRP A 268 -26.54 4.78 -1.67
C TRP A 268 -27.04 6.23 -1.72
N VAL A 269 -26.22 7.15 -1.24
CA VAL A 269 -26.51 8.59 -1.21
C VAL A 269 -25.37 9.33 -1.90
N GLU A 270 -25.69 10.33 -2.73
CA GLU A 270 -24.67 11.19 -3.31
C GLU A 270 -23.92 11.97 -2.21
N THR A 271 -22.60 12.05 -2.32
CA THR A 271 -21.74 12.64 -1.29
C THR A 271 -22.05 14.10 -1.00
N LYS A 272 -22.66 14.82 -1.95
CA LYS A 272 -23.15 16.20 -1.78
C LYS A 272 -24.29 16.35 -0.77
N PHE A 273 -25.01 15.26 -0.45
CA PHE A 273 -26.08 15.25 0.56
C PHE A 273 -25.60 14.74 1.92
N LEU A 274 -24.31 14.45 2.06
CA LEU A 274 -23.71 13.97 3.30
C LEU A 274 -22.95 15.12 3.96
N THR A 275 -23.26 15.34 5.22
CA THR A 275 -22.51 16.26 6.09
C THR A 275 -21.93 15.46 7.25
N PRO A 276 -20.67 15.71 7.68
CA PRO A 276 -20.16 15.07 8.89
C PRO A 276 -21.09 15.41 10.08
N ALA A 277 -21.49 14.37 10.84
CA ALA A 277 -22.23 14.54 12.08
C ALA A 277 -21.34 15.10 13.20
#